data_AF-A0A968PK44-F1
#
_entry.id   AF-A0A968PK44-F1
#
_cell.length_a   1.000
_cell.length_b   1.000
_cell.length_c   1.000
_cell.angle_alpha   90.00
_cell.angle_beta   90.00
_cell.angle_gamma   90.00
#
_symmetry.space_group_name_H-M   'P 1'
#
loop_
_entity.id
_entity.type
_entity.pdbx_description
1 polymer ?
#
loop_
_entity_poly.entity_id
_entity_poly.type
_entity_poly.pdbx_seq_one_letter_code
_entity_poly.pdbx_strand_id
1 'polypeptide(L)'
;MYKHYRLGISLLLVIGVLLLPLAGNPHALPHADAASTPVPAVPAASNQPAQVGFFGMNTYFTGFERIWNDTVRDANGTIIFDGTPVLAALGREAGIPWAREEISWANIEGLRRKAREFDEYDRRLKLTADAGYGIIGMVSTTPEWARVTDCLDRRNRYAAQGHPRRAVLVPACQHLPARLRQHARQDCGALRRRRRV
;
A
#
# COMPACT_ATOMS: atom_id res chain seq x y z
N MET A 1 13.22 -19.45 49.69
CA MET A 1 12.07 -18.88 50.42
C MET A 1 10.96 -18.59 49.42
N TYR A 2 9.96 -19.47 49.38
CA TYR A 2 8.80 -19.38 48.49
C TYR A 2 7.70 -18.52 49.17
N LYS A 3 7.10 -17.60 48.43
CA LYS A 3 5.79 -17.02 48.78
C LYS A 3 4.81 -17.30 47.65
N HIS A 4 4.00 -18.32 47.88
CA HIS A 4 2.80 -18.64 47.12
C HIS A 4 1.72 -17.61 47.43
N TYR A 5 1.02 -17.13 46.40
CA TYR A 5 -0.35 -16.64 46.53
C TYR A 5 -1.23 -17.45 45.58
N ARG A 6 -2.11 -18.26 46.17
CA ARG A 6 -3.25 -18.92 45.56
C ARG A 6 -4.53 -18.30 46.12
N LEU A 7 -5.65 -18.57 45.41
CA LEU A 7 -7.05 -18.23 45.66
C LEU A 7 -7.43 -16.79 45.28
N GLY A 8 -8.45 -16.53 44.46
CA GLY A 8 -9.53 -17.38 43.98
C GLY A 8 -10.85 -16.60 44.08
N ILE A 9 -11.47 -16.26 42.94
CA ILE A 9 -12.85 -15.75 42.93
C ILE A 9 -13.61 -16.45 41.80
N SER A 10 -14.42 -17.41 42.25
CA SER A 10 -15.75 -17.78 41.81
C SER A 10 -16.27 -17.22 40.48
N LEU A 11 -16.37 -18.14 39.52
CA LEU A 11 -17.62 -18.56 38.88
C LEU A 11 -18.88 -17.80 39.39
N LEU A 12 -19.41 -16.92 38.55
CA LEU A 12 -20.82 -16.53 38.59
C LEU A 12 -21.35 -16.56 37.16
N LEU A 13 -21.97 -17.70 36.87
CA LEU A 13 -22.68 -18.06 35.67
C LEU A 13 -24.07 -17.44 35.80
N VAL A 14 -24.32 -16.32 35.12
CA VAL A 14 -25.66 -15.78 34.91
C VAL A 14 -25.99 -15.90 33.44
N ILE A 15 -26.80 -16.91 33.16
CA ILE A 15 -27.51 -17.13 31.90
C ILE A 15 -28.46 -15.95 31.70
N GLY A 16 -28.05 -15.02 30.84
CA GLY A 16 -28.90 -13.95 30.31
C GLY A 16 -29.16 -14.19 28.83
N VAL A 17 -30.01 -15.18 28.53
CA VAL A 17 -30.61 -15.32 27.19
C VAL A 17 -31.65 -14.21 27.07
N LEU A 18 -31.23 -13.06 26.56
CA LEU A 18 -32.15 -12.00 26.14
C LEU A 18 -32.14 -11.94 24.61
N LEU A 19 -33.29 -12.29 24.04
CA LEU A 19 -33.67 -12.10 22.65
C LEU A 19 -33.41 -10.65 22.24
N LEU A 20 -32.41 -10.43 21.38
CA LEU A 20 -32.23 -9.18 20.66
C LEU A 20 -33.03 -9.24 19.35
N PRO A 21 -33.90 -8.25 19.08
CA PRO A 21 -34.60 -8.15 17.81
C PRO A 21 -33.60 -7.86 16.69
N LEU A 22 -33.85 -8.46 15.52
CA LEU A 22 -33.28 -8.10 14.23
C LEU A 22 -33.62 -6.64 13.89
N ALA A 23 -32.87 -5.69 14.46
CA ALA A 23 -32.88 -4.29 14.05
C ALA A 23 -31.97 -4.14 12.82
N GLY A 24 -32.52 -3.59 11.74
CA GLY A 24 -31.88 -3.47 10.43
C GLY A 24 -30.52 -2.78 10.49
N ASN A 25 -29.65 -3.16 9.54
CA ASN A 25 -28.34 -2.58 9.28
C ASN A 25 -28.34 -1.04 9.35
N PRO A 26 -27.73 -0.39 10.36
CA PRO A 26 -27.64 1.07 10.46
C PRO A 26 -26.43 1.65 9.69
N HIS A 27 -25.81 0.90 8.77
CA HIS A 27 -24.57 1.30 8.10
C HIS A 27 -24.75 1.86 6.67
N ALA A 28 -25.94 2.36 6.32
CA ALA A 28 -26.05 3.28 5.20
C ALA A 28 -25.66 4.68 5.69
N LEU A 29 -24.35 4.96 5.73
CA LEU A 29 -23.88 6.32 5.93
C LEU A 29 -24.42 7.18 4.77
N PRO A 30 -25.12 8.29 5.04
CA PRO A 30 -25.51 9.20 3.98
C PRO A 30 -24.23 9.72 3.33
N HIS A 31 -24.02 9.32 2.08
CA HIS A 31 -23.08 10.02 1.20
C HIS A 31 -23.70 11.38 0.94
N ALA A 32 -23.45 12.33 1.83
CA ALA A 32 -23.74 13.72 1.57
C ALA A 32 -22.92 14.10 0.34
N ASP A 33 -23.64 14.41 -0.75
CA ASP A 33 -23.09 15.04 -1.95
C ASP A 33 -22.58 16.43 -1.55
N ALA A 34 -21.43 16.46 -0.87
CA ALA A 34 -20.71 17.67 -0.60
C ALA A 34 -20.30 18.22 -1.97
N ALA A 35 -21.03 19.25 -2.42
CA ALA A 35 -20.73 19.99 -3.63
C ALA A 35 -19.24 20.38 -3.56
N SER A 36 -18.42 19.70 -4.35
CA SER A 36 -16.99 19.96 -4.39
C SER A 36 -16.79 21.35 -4.97
N THR A 37 -16.40 22.30 -4.13
CA THR A 37 -15.89 23.58 -4.63
C THR A 37 -14.71 23.28 -5.57
N PRO A 38 -14.71 23.82 -6.81
CA PRO A 38 -13.64 23.57 -7.74
C PRO A 38 -12.33 24.06 -7.13
N VAL A 39 -11.40 23.14 -6.90
CA VAL A 39 -10.06 23.47 -6.42
C VAL A 39 -9.39 24.29 -7.52
N PRO A 40 -8.82 25.48 -7.22
CA PRO A 40 -8.13 26.28 -8.21
C PRO A 40 -7.02 25.45 -8.87
N ALA A 41 -7.00 25.43 -10.21
CA ALA A 41 -6.04 24.66 -10.97
C ALA A 41 -4.63 25.21 -10.70
N VAL A 42 -3.76 24.36 -10.15
CA VAL A 42 -2.32 24.64 -10.08
C VAL A 42 -1.77 24.59 -11.50
N PRO A 43 -0.95 25.56 -11.94
CA PRO A 43 -0.34 25.53 -13.27
C PRO A 43 0.40 24.20 -13.48
N ALA A 44 0.10 23.51 -14.59
CA ALA A 44 0.81 22.30 -14.95
C ALA A 44 2.30 22.60 -15.15
N ALA A 45 3.18 21.69 -14.72
CA ALA A 45 4.60 21.80 -15.01
C ALA A 45 4.77 21.85 -16.54
N SER A 46 5.35 22.94 -17.06
CA SER A 46 5.34 23.25 -18.49
C SER A 46 6.10 22.23 -19.37
N ASN A 47 6.87 21.34 -18.75
CA ASN A 47 7.80 20.43 -19.42
C ASN A 47 7.26 19.00 -19.55
N GLN A 48 6.05 18.70 -19.06
CA GLN A 48 5.49 17.36 -19.21
C GLN A 48 5.00 17.10 -20.64
N PRO A 49 5.12 15.86 -21.14
CA PRO A 49 4.59 15.50 -22.46
C PRO A 49 3.08 15.73 -22.53
N ALA A 50 2.61 16.40 -23.58
CA ALA A 50 1.19 16.72 -23.77
C ALA A 50 0.32 15.49 -24.13
N GLN A 51 0.94 14.39 -24.56
CA GLN A 51 0.25 13.17 -24.97
C GLN A 51 0.95 11.92 -24.41
N VAL A 52 0.16 10.97 -23.92
CA VAL A 52 0.66 9.67 -23.44
C VAL A 52 1.28 8.89 -24.58
N GLY A 53 2.53 8.46 -24.39
CA GLY A 53 3.26 7.61 -25.33
C GLY A 53 3.37 6.17 -24.84
N PHE A 54 3.90 5.28 -25.69
CA PHE A 54 4.09 3.86 -25.36
C PHE A 54 5.42 3.54 -24.68
N PHE A 55 6.36 4.50 -24.64
CA PHE A 55 7.69 4.30 -24.09
C PHE A 55 7.85 5.02 -22.75
N GLY A 56 8.43 4.34 -21.77
CA GLY A 56 8.65 4.84 -20.43
C GLY A 56 9.47 3.86 -19.59
N MET A 57 9.73 4.21 -18.34
CA MET A 57 10.51 3.39 -17.43
C MET A 57 9.89 3.37 -16.03
N ASN A 58 10.03 2.23 -15.35
CA ASN A 58 9.80 2.15 -13.91
C ASN A 58 11.00 2.80 -13.21
N THR A 59 10.83 4.04 -12.80
CA THR A 59 11.90 4.92 -12.29
C THR A 59 12.07 4.84 -10.79
N TYR A 60 10.97 4.58 -10.06
CA TYR A 60 10.96 4.46 -8.60
C TYR A 60 11.53 5.70 -7.88
N PHE A 61 11.43 6.89 -8.46
CA PHE A 61 11.89 8.13 -7.80
C PHE A 61 11.12 8.42 -6.50
N THR A 62 9.87 7.95 -6.39
CA THR A 62 9.07 8.01 -5.16
C THR A 62 9.28 6.81 -4.22
N GLY A 63 10.16 5.87 -4.58
CA GLY A 63 10.46 4.68 -3.80
C GLY A 63 11.13 5.04 -2.47
N PHE A 64 10.61 4.50 -1.35
CA PHE A 64 11.17 4.77 -0.03
C PHE A 64 12.60 4.24 0.11
N GLU A 65 12.89 3.10 -0.52
CA GLU A 65 14.24 2.54 -0.60
C GLU A 65 15.23 3.54 -1.21
N ARG A 66 14.82 4.34 -2.19
CA ARG A 66 15.67 5.39 -2.77
C ARG A 66 15.82 6.59 -1.85
N ILE A 67 14.74 6.98 -1.16
CA ILE A 67 14.80 8.05 -0.18
C ILE A 67 15.85 7.75 0.89
N TRP A 68 15.98 6.49 1.32
CA TRP A 68 16.98 6.07 2.29
C TRP A 68 18.38 5.84 1.70
N ASN A 69 18.49 5.29 0.49
CA ASN A 69 19.79 4.89 -0.06
C ASN A 69 20.48 5.96 -0.90
N ASP A 70 19.71 6.82 -1.57
CA ASP A 70 20.22 7.82 -2.52
C ASP A 70 20.28 9.23 -1.90
N THR A 71 19.87 9.38 -0.64
CA THR A 71 19.87 10.67 0.06
C THR A 71 20.88 10.62 1.21
N VAL A 72 21.87 11.52 1.18
CA VAL A 72 22.79 11.71 2.30
C VAL A 72 22.29 12.87 3.15
N ARG A 73 22.25 12.64 4.47
CA ARG A 73 21.85 13.65 5.45
C ARG A 73 23.00 13.97 6.40
N ASP A 74 23.09 15.22 6.83
CA ASP A 74 23.99 15.61 7.92
C ASP A 74 23.47 15.15 9.29
N ALA A 75 24.22 15.47 10.36
CA ALA A 75 23.87 15.11 11.73
C ALA A 75 22.54 15.72 12.22
N ASN A 76 22.04 16.77 11.57
CA ASN A 76 20.77 17.43 11.89
C ASN A 76 19.61 16.91 11.04
N GLY A 77 19.85 15.93 10.17
CA GLY A 77 18.85 15.38 9.26
C GLY A 77 18.63 16.20 7.99
N THR A 78 19.41 17.26 7.76
CA THR A 78 19.34 18.07 6.53
C THR A 78 19.89 17.26 5.36
N ILE A 79 19.19 17.28 4.23
CA ILE A 79 19.67 16.64 3.00
C ILE A 79 20.87 17.44 2.48
N ILE A 80 22.05 16.80 2.41
CA ILE A 80 23.27 17.38 1.84
C ILE A 80 23.55 16.85 0.43
N PHE A 81 22.97 15.70 0.08
CA PHE A 81 23.01 15.15 -1.28
C PHE A 81 21.75 14.33 -1.55
N ASP A 82 21.22 14.46 -2.76
CA ASP A 82 20.11 13.65 -3.27
C ASP A 82 20.50 13.15 -4.68
N GLY A 83 20.61 11.84 -4.86
CA GLY A 83 20.97 11.22 -6.13
C GLY A 83 19.81 11.18 -7.15
N THR A 84 18.57 11.41 -6.72
CA THR A 84 17.40 11.33 -7.61
C THR A 84 17.40 12.38 -8.73
N PRO A 85 17.76 13.67 -8.50
CA PRO A 85 17.93 14.62 -9.60
C PRO A 85 18.89 14.13 -10.69
N VAL A 86 20.00 13.50 -10.29
CA VAL A 86 20.99 12.95 -11.24
C VAL A 86 20.37 11.82 -12.05
N LEU A 87 19.66 10.90 -11.40
CA LEU A 87 19.00 9.77 -12.07
C LEU A 87 17.86 10.23 -12.99
N ALA A 88 17.13 11.26 -12.58
CA ALA A 88 16.12 11.89 -13.41
C ALA A 88 16.75 12.50 -14.66
N ALA A 89 17.83 13.27 -14.53
CA ALA A 89 18.56 13.83 -15.66
C ALA A 89 19.08 12.74 -16.62
N LEU A 90 19.74 11.70 -16.11
CA LEU A 90 20.24 10.59 -16.92
C LEU A 90 19.14 9.87 -17.70
N GLY A 91 17.98 9.63 -17.08
CA GLY A 91 16.86 9.01 -17.80
C GLY A 91 16.31 9.92 -18.91
N ARG A 92 16.36 11.24 -18.74
CA ARG A 92 15.98 12.20 -19.80
C ARG A 92 16.98 12.21 -20.93
N GLU A 93 18.27 12.20 -20.62
CA GLU A 93 19.35 12.06 -21.62
C GLU A 93 19.22 10.76 -22.40
N ALA A 94 18.78 9.68 -21.75
CA ALA A 94 18.46 8.40 -22.37
C ALA A 94 17.14 8.41 -23.20
N GLY A 95 16.47 9.55 -23.29
CA GLY A 95 15.25 9.72 -24.11
C GLY A 95 13.99 9.14 -23.48
N ILE A 96 13.95 8.92 -22.15
CA ILE A 96 12.79 8.34 -21.47
C ILE A 96 11.73 9.43 -21.22
N PRO A 97 10.55 9.36 -21.87
CA PRO A 97 9.54 10.42 -21.79
C PRO A 97 8.61 10.27 -20.58
N TRP A 98 8.41 9.03 -20.11
CA TRP A 98 7.44 8.67 -19.08
C TRP A 98 8.07 7.92 -17.92
N ALA A 99 7.71 8.32 -16.70
CA ALA A 99 8.10 7.71 -15.44
C ALA A 99 6.89 7.00 -14.83
N ARG A 100 7.02 5.70 -14.54
CA ARG A 100 6.07 5.00 -13.67
C ARG A 100 6.57 5.08 -12.24
N GLU A 101 5.79 5.75 -11.40
CA GLU A 101 6.09 5.96 -9.99
C GLU A 101 5.21 5.08 -9.09
N GLU A 102 5.80 4.47 -8.08
CA GLU A 102 5.08 3.66 -7.08
C GLU A 102 4.91 4.46 -5.80
N ILE A 103 3.65 4.63 -5.41
CA ILE A 103 3.23 5.41 -4.25
C ILE A 103 2.72 4.43 -3.21
N SER A 104 3.43 4.27 -2.09
CA SER A 104 3.05 3.32 -1.04
C SER A 104 1.95 3.92 -0.17
N TRP A 105 0.71 3.41 -0.29
CA TRP A 105 -0.40 3.82 0.57
C TRP A 105 -0.07 3.55 2.04
N ALA A 106 0.62 2.45 2.34
CA ALA A 106 1.06 2.14 3.69
C ALA A 106 2.06 3.17 4.27
N ASN A 107 2.74 3.94 3.43
CA ASN A 107 3.65 5.00 3.88
C ASN A 107 2.94 6.35 3.95
N ILE A 108 2.03 6.64 3.02
CA ILE A 108 1.21 7.86 3.06
C ILE A 108 0.30 7.87 4.29
N GLU A 109 -0.42 6.78 4.53
CA GLU A 109 -1.44 6.68 5.59
C GLU A 109 -1.06 5.59 6.60
N GLY A 110 0.12 5.74 7.24
CA GLY A 110 0.80 4.75 8.10
C GLY A 110 -0.04 3.95 9.10
N LEU A 111 0.25 4.08 10.40
CA LEU A 111 -0.40 3.26 11.44
C LEU A 111 -1.83 3.72 11.78
N ARG A 112 -2.19 4.94 11.39
CA ARG A 112 -3.49 5.54 11.72
C ARG A 112 -4.10 6.18 10.48
N ARG A 113 -5.36 5.82 10.22
CA ARG A 113 -6.22 6.55 9.28
C ARG A 113 -6.18 8.03 9.64
N LYS A 114 -5.82 8.90 8.68
CA LYS A 114 -5.68 10.38 8.77
C LYS A 114 -4.29 10.95 9.11
N ALA A 115 -3.28 10.15 9.45
CA ALA A 115 -1.90 10.64 9.47
C ALA A 115 -1.35 10.57 8.04
N ARG A 116 -1.35 11.71 7.33
CA ARG A 116 -1.02 11.81 5.91
C ARG A 116 0.36 12.41 5.73
N GLU A 117 1.30 11.62 5.22
CA GLU A 117 2.67 12.05 4.95
C GLU A 117 2.89 12.13 3.42
N PHE A 118 2.49 13.26 2.83
CA PHE A 118 2.62 13.50 1.38
C PHE A 118 3.88 14.26 0.99
N ASP A 119 4.49 15.01 1.91
CA ASP A 119 5.57 15.97 1.59
C ASP A 119 6.70 15.38 0.76
N GLU A 120 7.15 14.18 1.11
CA GLU A 120 8.23 13.52 0.36
C GLU A 120 7.77 13.03 -1.02
N TYR A 121 6.53 12.53 -1.14
CA TYR A 121 5.96 12.18 -2.44
C TYR A 121 5.79 13.41 -3.32
N ASP A 122 5.24 14.50 -2.79
CA ASP A 122 5.04 15.75 -3.51
C ASP A 122 6.38 16.34 -3.99
N ARG A 123 7.40 16.33 -3.13
CA ARG A 123 8.76 16.76 -3.48
C ARG A 123 9.33 15.95 -4.65
N ARG A 124 9.21 14.62 -4.60
CA ARG A 124 9.74 13.71 -5.62
C ARG A 124 8.97 13.81 -6.93
N LEU A 125 7.63 13.83 -6.87
CA LEU A 125 6.77 13.98 -8.04
C LEU A 125 6.98 15.33 -8.72
N LYS A 126 7.16 16.40 -7.94
CA LYS A 126 7.53 17.71 -8.48
C LYS A 126 8.89 17.65 -9.19
N LEU A 127 9.91 17.06 -8.57
CA LEU A 127 11.22 16.89 -9.20
C LEU A 127 11.12 16.12 -10.53
N THR A 128 10.36 15.02 -10.55
CA THR A 128 10.11 14.23 -11.75
C THR A 128 9.39 15.03 -12.84
N ALA A 129 8.39 15.83 -12.47
CA ALA A 129 7.67 16.70 -13.39
C ALA A 129 8.55 17.85 -13.92
N ASP A 130 9.35 18.47 -13.06
CA ASP A 130 10.27 19.56 -13.42
C ASP A 130 11.37 19.06 -14.38
N ALA A 131 11.80 17.79 -14.22
CA ALA A 131 12.68 17.10 -15.16
C ALA A 131 12.01 16.74 -16.51
N GLY A 132 10.73 17.07 -16.70
CA GLY A 132 10.01 16.90 -17.97
C GLY A 132 9.49 15.48 -18.24
N TYR A 133 9.39 14.64 -17.20
CA TYR A 133 8.71 13.35 -17.33
C TYR A 133 7.20 13.54 -17.30
N GLY A 134 6.51 12.79 -18.16
CA GLY A 134 5.13 12.43 -17.90
C GLY A 134 5.10 11.40 -16.78
N ILE A 135 4.15 11.52 -15.84
CA ILE A 135 4.11 10.66 -14.64
C ILE A 135 2.88 9.75 -14.71
N ILE A 136 3.11 8.45 -14.52
CA ILE A 136 2.06 7.46 -14.29
C ILE A 136 2.23 6.95 -12.86
N GLY A 137 1.41 7.45 -11.94
CA GLY A 137 1.41 7.01 -10.55
C GLY A 137 0.63 5.70 -10.38
N MET A 138 1.20 4.75 -9.64
CA MET A 138 0.51 3.57 -9.14
C MET A 138 0.49 3.60 -7.61
N VAL A 139 -0.70 3.54 -7.03
CA VAL A 139 -0.84 3.32 -5.59
C VAL A 139 -0.63 1.84 -5.30
N SER A 140 0.41 1.56 -4.53
CA SER A 140 0.83 0.24 -4.09
C SER A 140 0.66 0.10 -2.58
N THR A 141 0.76 -1.13 -2.09
CA THR A 141 0.68 -1.50 -0.66
C THR A 141 -0.66 -1.16 0.00
N THR A 142 -0.91 -1.76 1.16
CA THR A 142 -2.13 -1.50 1.94
C THR A 142 -1.72 -1.31 3.39
N PRO A 143 -2.04 -0.17 4.03
CA PRO A 143 -1.72 0.05 5.43
C PRO A 143 -2.43 -0.99 6.30
N GLU A 144 -1.87 -1.29 7.46
CA GLU A 144 -2.37 -2.36 8.33
C GLU A 144 -3.86 -2.18 8.69
N TRP A 145 -4.27 -0.96 9.03
CA TRP A 145 -5.65 -0.65 9.40
C TRP A 145 -6.65 -0.83 8.24
N ALA A 146 -6.18 -0.82 6.98
CA ALA A 146 -7.03 -1.03 5.80
C ALA A 146 -7.03 -2.49 5.32
N ARG A 147 -6.26 -3.38 5.97
CA ARG A 147 -6.22 -4.80 5.59
C ARG A 147 -7.47 -5.50 6.10
N VAL A 148 -8.01 -6.38 5.26
CA VAL A 148 -9.06 -7.31 5.67
C VAL A 148 -8.45 -8.43 6.51
N THR A 149 -8.95 -8.62 7.72
CA THR A 149 -8.45 -9.64 8.66
C THR A 149 -8.92 -11.05 8.27
N ASP A 150 -10.04 -11.17 7.55
CA ASP A 150 -10.64 -12.44 7.09
C ASP A 150 -10.11 -12.91 5.71
N CYS A 151 -8.95 -12.39 5.30
CA CYS A 151 -8.35 -12.66 3.98
C CYS A 151 -8.32 -14.17 3.63
N LEU A 152 -7.89 -15.02 4.56
CA LEU A 152 -7.79 -16.46 4.35
C LEU A 152 -9.16 -17.10 4.15
N ASP A 153 -10.14 -16.71 4.97
CA ASP A 153 -11.51 -17.24 4.89
C ASP A 153 -12.19 -16.81 3.61
N ARG A 154 -12.02 -15.56 3.19
CA ARG A 154 -12.50 -15.05 1.89
C ARG A 154 -11.87 -15.83 0.73
N ARG A 155 -10.56 -16.09 0.76
CA ARG A 155 -9.88 -16.90 -0.25
C ARG A 155 -10.43 -18.34 -0.31
N ASN A 156 -10.65 -18.96 0.85
CA ASN A 156 -11.20 -20.32 0.94
C ASN A 156 -12.64 -20.39 0.42
N ARG A 157 -13.48 -19.41 0.74
CA ARG A 157 -14.85 -19.28 0.20
C ARG A 157 -14.86 -19.18 -1.32
N TYR A 158 -14.03 -18.33 -1.92
CA TYR A 158 -13.94 -18.23 -3.38
C TYR A 158 -13.46 -19.53 -4.03
N ALA A 159 -12.48 -20.20 -3.43
CA ALA A 159 -12.01 -21.49 -3.94
C ALA A 159 -13.11 -22.57 -3.90
N ALA A 160 -13.94 -22.58 -2.85
CA ALA A 160 -15.07 -23.50 -2.73
C ALA A 160 -16.17 -23.24 -3.78
N GLN A 161 -16.28 -22.02 -4.28
CA GLN A 161 -17.21 -21.62 -5.36
C GLN A 161 -16.68 -21.92 -6.76
N GLY A 162 -15.56 -22.65 -6.88
CA GLY A 162 -14.96 -23.00 -8.17
C GLY A 162 -14.17 -21.85 -8.82
N HIS A 163 -14.00 -20.72 -8.15
CA HIS A 163 -13.09 -19.68 -8.65
C HIS A 163 -11.65 -20.20 -8.55
N PRO A 164 -10.90 -20.24 -9.66
CA PRO A 164 -9.54 -20.73 -9.64
C PRO A 164 -8.71 -19.88 -8.68
N ARG A 165 -7.93 -20.53 -7.79
CA ARG A 165 -7.09 -19.87 -6.77
C ARG A 165 -6.09 -18.84 -7.34
N ARG A 166 -5.90 -18.80 -8.67
CA ARG A 166 -5.06 -17.83 -9.39
C ARG A 166 -5.79 -16.53 -9.76
N ALA A 167 -7.12 -16.52 -9.82
CA ALA A 167 -7.89 -15.35 -10.24
C ALA A 167 -8.12 -14.35 -9.10
N VAL A 168 -8.00 -14.78 -7.84
CA VAL A 168 -8.19 -13.89 -6.69
C VAL A 168 -6.84 -13.38 -6.19
N LEU A 169 -6.24 -12.48 -6.96
CA LEU A 169 -5.26 -11.53 -6.42
C LEU A 169 -6.03 -10.66 -5.43
N VAL A 170 -6.14 -11.09 -4.16
CA VAL A 170 -6.49 -10.19 -3.07
C VAL A 170 -5.18 -9.51 -2.66
N PRO A 171 -4.92 -8.25 -3.03
CA PRO A 171 -3.63 -7.60 -2.75
C PRO A 171 -3.34 -7.50 -1.25
N ALA A 172 -4.39 -7.55 -0.42
CA ALA A 172 -4.32 -7.44 1.04
C ALA A 172 -3.80 -8.69 1.78
N CYS A 173 -3.54 -9.82 1.09
CA CYS A 173 -3.28 -11.11 1.72
C CYS A 173 -1.81 -11.49 1.94
N GLN A 174 -0.84 -10.60 1.68
CA GLN A 174 0.57 -10.96 1.55
C GLN A 174 1.36 -11.13 2.86
N HIS A 175 0.77 -10.94 4.04
CA HIS A 175 1.46 -11.13 5.33
C HIS A 175 0.83 -12.26 6.14
N LEU A 176 1.10 -13.48 5.70
CA LEU A 176 1.07 -14.63 6.59
C LEU A 176 2.30 -14.58 7.53
N PRO A 177 2.18 -15.03 8.80
CA PRO A 177 3.30 -15.29 9.69
C PRO A 177 4.41 -16.06 8.96
N ALA A 178 5.69 -15.80 9.26
CA ALA A 178 6.83 -16.39 8.55
C ALA A 178 6.74 -17.93 8.43
N ARG A 179 6.21 -18.61 9.46
CA ARG A 179 5.96 -20.07 9.46
C ARG A 179 4.96 -20.52 8.39
N LEU A 180 3.94 -19.73 8.08
CA LEU A 180 2.94 -20.04 7.05
C LEU A 180 3.42 -19.67 5.63
N ARG A 181 4.45 -18.82 5.49
CA ARG A 181 5.07 -18.52 4.18
C ARG A 181 5.90 -19.68 3.63
N GLN A 182 6.55 -20.47 4.50
CA GLN A 182 7.35 -21.62 4.06
C GLN A 182 6.49 -22.69 3.40
N HIS A 183 5.33 -23.02 3.96
CA HIS A 183 4.38 -23.96 3.35
C HIS A 183 3.79 -23.44 2.03
N ALA A 184 3.40 -22.16 1.97
CA ALA A 184 2.85 -21.57 0.75
C ALA A 184 3.87 -21.50 -0.41
N ARG A 185 5.17 -21.33 -0.12
CA ARG A 185 6.24 -21.37 -1.14
C ARG A 185 6.49 -22.77 -1.69
N GLN A 186 6.41 -23.81 -0.85
CA GLN A 186 6.56 -25.20 -1.29
C GLN A 186 5.43 -25.62 -2.24
N ASP A 187 4.19 -25.21 -1.96
CA ASP A 187 3.03 -25.52 -2.80
C ASP A 187 3.06 -24.78 -4.16
N CYS A 188 3.47 -23.51 -4.19
CA CYS A 188 3.63 -22.76 -5.44
C CYS A 188 4.81 -23.26 -6.29
N GLY A 189 5.89 -23.75 -5.66
CA GLY A 189 7.04 -24.35 -6.34
C GLY A 189 6.70 -25.70 -7.00
N ALA A 190 5.92 -26.54 -6.32
CA ALA A 190 5.49 -27.84 -6.83
C ALA A 190 4.57 -27.72 -8.06
N LEU A 191 3.70 -26.70 -8.10
CA LEU A 191 2.79 -26.44 -9.22
C LEU A 191 3.48 -25.91 -10.48
N ARG A 192 4.67 -25.30 -10.37
CA ARG A 192 5.46 -24.89 -11.56
C ARG A 192 6.17 -26.06 -12.25
N ARG A 193 6.49 -27.14 -11.53
CA ARG A 193 7.17 -28.32 -12.13
C ARG A 193 6.25 -29.21 -12.95
N ARG A 194 4.93 -29.19 -12.70
CA ARG A 194 3.93 -30.00 -13.45
C ARG A 194 3.47 -29.39 -14.79
N ARG A 195 4.05 -28.27 -15.24
CA ARG A 195 3.74 -27.64 -16.55
C ARG A 195 4.92 -27.62 -17.52
N ARG A 196 5.98 -28.39 -17.23
CA ARG A 196 7.03 -28.73 -18.21
C ARG A 196 6.86 -30.19 -18.61
N VAL A 197 5.80 -30.47 -19.35
CA VAL A 197 5.65 -31.62 -20.23
C VAL A 197 4.91 -31.11 -21.45
#